data_AF-A0AAU0QMP6-F1
#
_entry.id   AF-A0AAU0QMP6-F1
#
_cell.length_a   1.000
_cell.length_b   1.000
_cell.length_c   1.000
_cell.angle_alpha   90.00
_cell.angle_beta   90.00
_cell.angle_gamma   90.00
#
_symmetry.space_group_name_H-M   'P 1'
#
loop_
_entity.id
_entity.type
_entity.pdbx_description
1 polymer ?
#
loop_
_entity_poly.entity_id
_entity_poly.type
_entity_poly.pdbx_seq_one_letter_code
_entity_poly.pdbx_strand_id
1 'polypeptide(L)'
;MYYYRVSIKGLIDEFSYDYFCYNNLPNQYQIKIHSSIKACVAYSEKAWNICLAIAVATFPLMSILTTMYSQLFDEVPKKYMIHDLNKPFAEPEERFESPFYEIVYVFMMGSAIIWYVNYSGEYFFNFNNLYYKYFIKLNFIQYNTFKT
;
A
#
# COMPACT_ATOMS: atom_id res chain seq x y z
N MET A 1 -10.68 11.30 -5.36
CA MET A 1 -11.09 9.95 -5.81
C MET A 1 -12.59 9.96 -6.15
N TYR A 2 -12.99 10.18 -7.40
CA TYR A 2 -14.43 10.41 -7.76
C TYR A 2 -14.89 9.81 -9.11
N TYR A 3 -14.15 8.87 -9.70
CA TYR A 3 -14.44 8.40 -11.07
C TYR A 3 -14.50 6.88 -11.29
N TYR A 4 -14.91 6.08 -10.29
CA TYR A 4 -15.41 4.72 -10.54
C TYR A 4 -16.40 4.33 -9.45
N ARG A 5 -17.68 4.71 -9.59
CA ARG A 5 -18.77 4.15 -8.76
C ARG A 5 -19.30 2.88 -9.42
N VAL A 6 -18.47 1.84 -9.52
CA VAL A 6 -19.06 0.50 -9.41
C VAL A 6 -19.59 0.44 -7.98
N SER A 7 -20.89 0.20 -7.80
CA SER A 7 -21.42 0.12 -6.44
C SER A 7 -20.68 -1.01 -5.73
N ILE A 8 -20.16 -0.76 -4.53
CA ILE A 8 -19.46 -1.77 -3.71
C ILE A 8 -20.31 -3.05 -3.63
N LYS A 9 -21.63 -2.88 -3.59
CA LYS A 9 -22.60 -3.98 -3.67
C LYS A 9 -22.44 -4.83 -4.93
N GLY A 10 -22.32 -4.25 -6.13
CA GLY A 10 -22.13 -5.00 -7.36
C GLY A 10 -20.84 -5.82 -7.38
N LEU A 11 -19.78 -5.29 -6.77
CA LEU A 11 -18.53 -6.03 -6.56
C LEU A 11 -18.70 -7.21 -5.60
N ILE A 12 -19.41 -6.99 -4.48
CA ILE A 12 -19.73 -8.04 -3.52
C ILE A 12 -20.60 -9.13 -4.16
N ASP A 13 -21.57 -8.74 -4.97
CA ASP A 13 -22.46 -9.67 -5.68
C ASP A 13 -21.66 -10.50 -6.71
N GLU A 14 -20.72 -9.89 -7.45
CA GLU A 14 -19.81 -10.59 -8.38
C GLU A 14 -18.91 -11.59 -7.62
N PHE A 15 -18.30 -11.19 -6.51
CA PHE A 15 -17.50 -12.11 -5.68
C PHE A 15 -18.33 -13.26 -5.11
N SER A 16 -19.56 -12.99 -4.69
CA SER A 16 -20.46 -14.03 -4.17
C SER A 16 -20.83 -15.04 -5.25
N TYR A 17 -21.06 -14.56 -6.47
CA TYR A 17 -21.33 -15.40 -7.64
C TYR A 17 -20.10 -16.25 -8.01
N ASP A 18 -18.91 -15.65 -8.10
CA ASP A 18 -17.68 -16.38 -8.39
C ASP A 18 -17.37 -17.46 -7.35
N TYR A 19 -17.62 -17.15 -6.07
CA TYR A 19 -17.48 -18.11 -4.97
C TYR A 19 -18.48 -19.26 -5.09
N PHE A 20 -19.73 -18.96 -5.45
CA PHE A 20 -20.75 -19.98 -5.71
C PHE A 20 -20.35 -20.87 -6.89
N CYS A 21 -19.84 -20.31 -7.98
CA CYS A 21 -19.33 -21.07 -9.12
C CYS A 21 -18.14 -21.96 -8.75
N TYR A 22 -17.19 -21.42 -7.96
CA TYR A 22 -16.04 -22.17 -7.46
C TYR A 22 -16.43 -23.43 -6.69
N ASN A 23 -17.42 -23.33 -5.78
CA ASN A 23 -17.88 -24.47 -4.98
C ASN A 23 -18.50 -25.60 -5.82
N ASN A 24 -19.02 -25.28 -7.00
CA ASN A 24 -19.62 -26.24 -7.92
C ASN A 24 -18.62 -26.83 -8.94
N LEU A 25 -17.36 -26.38 -8.95
CA LEU A 25 -16.33 -26.93 -9.83
C LEU A 25 -15.77 -28.28 -9.34
N PRO A 26 -15.32 -29.17 -10.25
CA PRO A 26 -14.60 -30.37 -9.85
C PRO A 26 -13.32 -30.06 -9.05
N ASN A 27 -12.98 -30.92 -8.09
CA ASN A 27 -11.90 -30.72 -7.13
C ASN A 27 -10.53 -30.36 -7.77
N GLN A 28 -10.22 -30.96 -8.93
CA GLN A 28 -9.01 -30.65 -9.69
C GLN A 28 -8.91 -29.19 -10.16
N TYR A 29 -10.03 -28.54 -10.49
CA TYR A 29 -10.07 -27.13 -10.88
C TYR A 29 -10.06 -26.21 -9.66
N GLN A 30 -10.70 -26.64 -8.56
CA GLN A 30 -10.65 -25.91 -7.29
C GLN A 30 -9.21 -25.77 -6.78
N ILE A 31 -8.42 -26.85 -6.80
CA ILE A 31 -7.02 -26.83 -6.38
C ILE A 31 -6.18 -25.85 -7.22
N LYS A 32 -6.39 -25.80 -8.55
CA LYS A 32 -5.70 -24.87 -9.44
C LYS A 32 -6.08 -23.41 -9.15
N ILE A 33 -7.35 -23.13 -8.97
CA ILE A 33 -7.82 -21.78 -8.63
C ILE A 33 -7.27 -21.36 -7.26
N HIS A 34 -7.30 -22.25 -6.28
CA HIS A 34 -6.80 -21.98 -4.94
C HIS A 34 -5.28 -21.69 -4.92
N SER A 35 -4.49 -22.43 -5.70
CA SER A 35 -3.05 -22.18 -5.81
C SER A 35 -2.76 -20.84 -6.49
N SER A 36 -3.54 -20.47 -7.52
CA SER A 36 -3.44 -19.15 -8.15
C SER A 36 -3.82 -18.00 -7.20
N ILE A 37 -4.89 -18.16 -6.41
CA ILE A 37 -5.29 -17.17 -5.39
C ILE A 37 -4.17 -17.00 -4.36
N LYS A 38 -3.63 -18.10 -3.84
CA LYS A 38 -2.54 -18.08 -2.85
C LYS A 38 -1.28 -17.41 -3.40
N ALA A 39 -0.94 -17.67 -4.66
CA ALA A 39 0.19 -17.00 -5.32
C ALA A 39 -0.08 -15.50 -5.49
N CYS A 40 -1.28 -15.10 -5.90
CA CYS A 40 -1.65 -13.69 -6.04
C CYS A 40 -1.57 -12.94 -4.70
N VAL A 41 -2.14 -13.49 -3.63
CA VAL A 41 -2.03 -12.91 -2.28
C VAL A 41 -0.58 -12.84 -1.80
N ALA A 42 0.20 -13.92 -1.99
CA ALA A 42 1.58 -13.95 -1.51
C ALA A 42 2.50 -13.00 -2.27
N TYR A 43 2.38 -12.91 -3.60
CA TYR A 43 3.27 -12.09 -4.41
C TYR A 43 2.79 -10.65 -4.55
N SER A 44 1.51 -10.44 -4.87
CA SER A 44 1.02 -9.10 -5.16
C SER A 44 0.77 -8.31 -3.88
N GLU A 45 0.06 -8.87 -2.91
CA GLU A 45 -0.31 -8.12 -1.69
C GLU A 45 0.88 -7.91 -0.76
N LYS A 46 1.67 -8.96 -0.48
CA LYS A 46 2.83 -8.82 0.42
C LYS A 46 3.93 -7.97 -0.19
N ALA A 47 4.30 -8.17 -1.46
CA ALA A 47 5.34 -7.36 -2.08
C ALA A 47 4.91 -5.90 -2.21
N TRP A 48 3.64 -5.64 -2.54
CA TRP A 48 3.11 -4.29 -2.58
C TRP A 48 3.15 -3.59 -1.21
N ASN A 49 2.69 -4.28 -0.17
CA ASN A 49 2.74 -3.73 1.19
C ASN A 49 4.18 -3.47 1.63
N ILE A 50 5.14 -4.33 1.27
CA ILE A 50 6.57 -4.09 1.53
C ILE A 50 7.07 -2.86 0.77
N CYS A 51 6.76 -2.72 -0.52
CA CYS A 51 7.16 -1.56 -1.32
C CYS A 51 6.57 -0.26 -0.75
N LEU A 52 5.29 -0.26 -0.39
CA LEU A 52 4.65 0.89 0.26
C LEU A 52 5.28 1.21 1.61
N ALA A 53 5.53 0.19 2.45
CA ALA A 53 6.16 0.39 3.74
C ALA A 53 7.56 1.01 3.58
N ILE A 54 8.36 0.54 2.62
CA ILE A 54 9.68 1.12 2.33
C ILE A 54 9.55 2.56 1.85
N ALA A 55 8.65 2.83 0.90
CA ALA A 55 8.46 4.17 0.34
C ALA A 55 8.05 5.19 1.41
N VAL A 56 7.10 4.82 2.27
CA VAL A 56 6.60 5.66 3.35
C VAL A 56 7.64 5.82 4.47
N ALA A 57 8.37 4.74 4.81
CA ALA A 57 9.39 4.76 5.85
C ALA A 57 10.68 5.49 5.42
N THR A 58 10.93 5.66 4.12
CA THR A 58 12.12 6.34 3.61
C THR A 58 12.28 7.73 4.22
N PHE A 59 11.18 8.49 4.32
CA PHE A 59 11.22 9.85 4.85
C PHE A 59 11.58 9.95 6.34
N PRO A 60 10.87 9.28 7.26
CA PRO A 60 11.24 9.32 8.68
C PRO A 60 12.60 8.67 8.94
N LEU A 61 12.93 7.55 8.28
CA LEU A 61 14.21 6.89 8.47
C LEU A 61 15.39 7.77 8.05
N MET A 62 15.31 8.41 6.89
CA MET A 62 16.38 9.30 6.42
C MET A 62 16.54 10.52 7.34
N SER A 63 15.46 11.06 7.91
CA SER A 63 15.52 12.16 8.89
C SER A 63 16.20 11.73 10.19
N ILE A 64 15.88 10.54 10.70
CA ILE A 64 16.55 9.96 11.87
C ILE A 64 18.04 9.72 11.58
N LEU A 65 18.36 9.05 10.48
CA LEU A 65 19.73 8.64 10.16
C LEU A 65 20.65 9.87 9.94
N THR A 66 20.17 10.88 9.23
CA THR A 66 20.93 12.12 8.98
C THR A 66 21.10 12.94 10.26
N THR A 67 20.07 13.02 11.10
CA THR A 67 20.17 13.65 12.42
C THR A 67 21.16 12.90 13.30
N MET A 68 21.05 11.57 13.41
CA MET A 68 22.00 10.76 14.19
C MET A 68 23.44 10.92 13.70
N TYR A 69 23.65 10.88 12.38
CA TYR A 69 24.97 11.08 11.80
C TYR A 69 25.55 12.44 12.18
N SER A 70 24.76 13.51 12.04
CA SER A 70 25.21 14.86 12.38
C SER A 70 25.53 15.03 13.87
N GLN A 71 24.72 14.44 14.75
CA GLN A 71 24.97 14.50 16.20
C GLN A 71 26.22 13.71 16.63
N LEU A 72 26.63 12.71 15.84
CA LEU A 72 27.76 11.84 16.18
C LEU A 72 29.08 12.25 15.51
N PHE A 73 29.02 12.89 14.34
CA PHE A 73 30.19 13.09 13.50
C PHE A 73 30.45 14.54 13.07
N ASP A 74 29.47 15.45 13.16
CA ASP A 74 29.68 16.85 12.76
C ASP A 74 30.27 17.69 13.91
N GLU A 75 31.17 18.61 13.58
CA GLU A 75 31.73 19.58 14.55
C GLU A 75 30.67 20.53 15.12
N VAL A 76 29.62 20.83 14.33
CA VAL A 76 28.47 21.63 14.73
C VAL A 76 27.20 20.79 14.49
N PRO A 77 26.65 20.16 15.55
CA PRO A 77 25.51 19.26 15.42
C PRO A 77 24.26 19.97 14.90
N LYS A 78 23.57 19.37 13.92
CA LYS A 78 22.31 19.87 13.38
C LYS A 78 21.24 18.77 13.36
N LYS A 79 19.97 19.18 13.41
CA LYS A 79 18.82 18.29 13.19
C LYS A 79 18.39 18.39 11.73
N TYR A 80 17.94 17.28 11.16
CA TYR A 80 17.54 17.20 9.75
C TYR A 80 16.09 16.73 9.62
N MET A 81 15.32 17.48 8.84
CA MET A 81 13.96 17.11 8.45
C MET A 81 13.88 17.13 6.92
N ILE A 82 13.38 16.06 6.31
CA ILE A 82 13.39 15.92 4.84
C ILE A 82 12.35 16.82 4.18
N HIS A 83 11.22 17.00 4.86
CA HIS A 83 10.20 17.94 4.44
C HIS A 83 10.48 19.26 5.15
N ASP A 84 11.29 20.09 4.50
CA ASP A 84 11.77 21.34 5.06
C ASP A 84 10.60 22.33 5.22
N LEU A 85 9.95 22.31 6.40
CA LEU A 85 8.83 23.17 6.73
C LEU A 85 9.36 24.44 7.39
N ASN A 86 9.15 25.58 6.72
CA ASN A 86 9.53 26.88 7.27
C ASN A 86 8.59 27.24 8.43
N LYS A 87 9.17 27.54 9.59
CA LYS A 87 8.45 28.09 10.74
C LYS A 87 8.04 29.54 10.36
N PRO A 88 6.74 29.85 10.26
CA PRO A 88 6.32 31.19 9.87
C PRO A 88 6.72 32.20 10.96
N PHE A 89 7.20 33.38 10.53
CA PHE A 89 7.63 34.48 11.41
C PHE A 89 8.83 34.19 12.32
N ALA A 90 9.69 33.24 11.94
CA ALA A 90 10.89 32.87 12.68
C ALA A 90 12.10 32.74 11.74
N GLU A 91 13.31 32.86 12.30
CA GLU A 91 14.54 32.62 11.54
C GLU A 91 14.62 31.15 11.09
N PRO A 92 15.23 30.84 9.93
CA PRO A 92 15.25 29.50 9.36
C PRO A 92 15.86 28.43 10.27
N GLU A 93 16.77 28.80 11.17
CA GLU A 93 17.39 27.85 12.10
C GLU A 93 16.49 27.53 13.31
N GLU A 94 15.57 28.42 13.69
CA GLU A 94 14.66 28.21 14.83
C GLU A 94 13.64 27.07 14.59
N ARG A 95 13.51 26.58 13.36
CA ARG A 95 12.63 25.43 13.05
C ARG A 95 13.19 24.10 13.58
N PHE A 96 14.47 24.06 13.92
CA PHE A 96 15.12 22.89 14.54
C PHE A 96 15.14 22.98 16.08
N GLU A 97 14.73 24.13 16.63
CA GLU A 97 14.55 24.29 18.06
C GLU A 97 13.33 23.53 18.55
N SER A 98 13.53 22.82 19.66
CA SER A 98 12.44 22.18 20.37
C SER A 98 11.54 23.25 20.99
N PRO A 99 10.20 23.10 20.98
CA PRO A 99 9.42 21.89 20.68
C PRO A 99 8.89 21.80 19.23
N PHE A 100 9.15 22.79 18.38
CA PHE A 100 8.54 22.87 17.04
C PHE A 100 8.96 21.68 16.17
N TYR A 101 10.26 21.36 16.18
CA TYR A 101 10.81 20.22 15.45
C TYR A 101 10.09 18.90 15.78
N GLU A 102 9.91 18.59 17.07
CA GLU A 102 9.31 17.34 17.50
C GLU A 102 7.81 17.26 17.11
N ILE A 103 7.09 18.38 17.21
CA ILE A 103 5.68 18.45 16.81
C ILE A 103 5.53 18.19 15.31
N VAL A 104 6.36 18.85 14.49
CA VAL A 104 6.31 18.69 13.04
C VAL A 104 6.74 17.28 12.65
N TYR A 105 7.76 16.72 13.30
CA TYR A 105 8.18 15.33 13.09
C TYR A 105 7.02 14.34 13.36
N VAL A 106 6.32 14.48 14.49
CA VAL A 106 5.16 13.64 14.82
C VAL A 106 4.04 13.80 13.81
N PHE A 107 3.76 15.03 13.36
CA PHE A 107 2.76 15.31 12.33
C PHE A 107 3.10 14.63 10.99
N MET A 108 4.37 14.69 10.58
CA MET A 108 4.84 14.04 9.36
C MET A 108 4.78 12.51 9.47
N MET A 109 5.12 11.96 10.64
CA MET A 109 5.00 10.53 10.90
C MET A 109 3.53 10.06 10.89
N GLY A 110 2.62 10.85 11.46
CA GLY A 110 1.17 10.60 11.37
C GLY A 110 0.67 10.65 9.93
N SER A 111 1.10 11.65 9.16
CA SER A 111 0.76 11.78 7.74
C SER A 111 1.24 10.58 6.92
N ALA A 112 2.47 10.13 7.17
CA ALA A 112 3.05 8.93 6.56
C ALA A 112 2.19 7.68 6.82
N ILE A 113 1.72 7.47 8.05
CA ILE A 113 0.81 6.36 8.40
C ILE A 113 -0.52 6.47 7.65
N ILE A 114 -1.12 7.66 7.58
CA ILE A 114 -2.38 7.89 6.85
C ILE A 114 -2.20 7.58 5.36
N TRP A 115 -1.09 8.01 4.76
CA TRP A 115 -0.75 7.70 3.37
C TRP A 115 -0.58 6.19 3.13
N TYR A 116 0.10 5.49 4.04
CA TYR A 116 0.23 4.04 3.98
C TYR A 116 -1.15 3.34 4.01
N VAL A 117 -2.03 3.73 4.94
CA VAL A 117 -3.38 3.15 5.04
C VAL A 117 -4.21 3.42 3.78
N ASN A 118 -4.17 4.65 3.24
CA ASN A 118 -4.90 4.98 2.01
C ASN A 118 -4.40 4.15 0.81
N TYR A 119 -3.08 4.07 0.61
CA TYR A 119 -2.52 3.39 -0.56
C TYR A 119 -2.46 1.86 -0.46
N SER A 120 -2.39 1.32 0.76
CA SER A 120 -2.51 -0.14 0.96
C SER A 120 -3.90 -0.63 0.52
N GLY A 121 -4.96 0.13 0.82
CA GLY A 121 -6.32 -0.19 0.41
C GLY A 121 -6.63 0.04 -1.07
N GLU A 122 -6.30 1.20 -1.63
CA GLU A 122 -6.68 1.56 -3.01
C GLU A 122 -6.07 0.65 -4.08
N TYR A 123 -4.81 0.25 -3.92
CA TYR A 123 -4.14 -0.62 -4.88
C TYR A 123 -4.51 -2.09 -4.71
N PHE A 124 -4.80 -2.54 -3.49
CA PHE A 124 -5.32 -3.89 -3.26
C PHE A 124 -6.62 -4.12 -4.03
N PHE A 125 -7.55 -3.17 -4.00
CA PHE A 125 -8.83 -3.28 -4.72
C PHE A 125 -8.67 -3.19 -6.24
N ASN A 126 -7.82 -2.29 -6.76
CA ASN A 126 -7.67 -2.12 -8.21
C ASN A 126 -6.86 -3.25 -8.87
N PHE A 127 -5.77 -3.69 -8.24
CA PHE A 127 -4.86 -4.68 -8.83
C PHE A 127 -5.43 -6.10 -8.74
N ASN A 128 -6.02 -6.47 -7.59
CA ASN A 128 -6.66 -7.78 -7.47
C ASN A 128 -7.88 -7.89 -8.37
N ASN A 129 -8.68 -6.83 -8.54
CA ASN A 129 -9.84 -6.85 -9.43
C ASN A 129 -9.42 -7.06 -10.90
N LEU A 130 -8.36 -6.40 -11.37
CA LEU A 130 -7.80 -6.71 -12.71
C LEU A 130 -7.31 -8.15 -12.80
N TYR A 131 -6.50 -8.61 -11.83
CA TYR A 131 -5.90 -9.94 -11.88
C TYR A 131 -6.96 -11.07 -11.77
N TYR A 132 -7.92 -10.95 -10.85
CA TYR A 132 -9.06 -11.87 -10.74
C TYR A 132 -9.85 -11.91 -12.05
N LYS A 133 -10.20 -10.73 -12.58
CA LYS A 133 -11.09 -10.61 -13.75
C LYS A 133 -10.47 -11.10 -15.04
N TYR A 134 -9.14 -11.03 -15.20
CA TYR A 134 -8.46 -11.62 -16.34
C TYR A 134 -8.13 -13.10 -16.13
N PHE A 135 -7.63 -13.49 -14.95
CA PHE A 135 -7.12 -14.84 -14.74
C PHE A 135 -8.23 -15.88 -14.49
N ILE A 136 -9.26 -15.56 -13.72
CA ILE A 136 -10.40 -16.47 -13.49
C ILE A 136 -11.22 -16.60 -14.77
N LYS A 137 -11.49 -15.48 -15.45
CA LYS A 137 -12.27 -15.49 -16.69
C LYS A 137 -11.59 -16.30 -17.80
N LEU A 138 -10.27 -16.24 -17.93
CA LEU A 138 -9.50 -17.09 -18.86
C LEU A 138 -9.62 -18.59 -18.52
N ASN A 139 -9.51 -18.96 -17.24
CA ASN A 139 -9.66 -20.35 -16.80
C ASN A 139 -11.11 -20.87 -16.94
N PHE A 140 -12.10 -20.00 -16.73
CA PHE A 140 -13.52 -20.34 -16.90
C PHE A 140 -13.90 -20.51 -18.38
N ILE A 141 -13.34 -19.66 -19.27
CA ILE A 141 -13.50 -19.81 -20.73
C ILE A 141 -12.89 -21.13 -21.20
N GLN A 142 -11.70 -21.49 -20.73
CA GLN A 142 -11.08 -22.78 -21.03
C GLN A 142 -11.97 -23.95 -20.58
N TYR A 143 -12.52 -23.92 -19.37
CA TYR A 143 -13.42 -24.97 -18.89
C TYR A 143 -14.67 -25.14 -19.78
N ASN A 144 -15.28 -24.05 -20.23
CA ASN A 144 -16.45 -24.10 -21.11
C ASN A 144 -16.12 -24.56 -22.54
N THR A 145 -14.90 -24.30 -23.03
CA THR A 145 -14.47 -24.80 -24.35
C THR A 145 -14.15 -26.30 -24.36
N PHE A 146 -13.83 -26.89 -23.20
CA PHE A 146 -13.63 -28.34 -23.07
C PHE A 146 -14.93 -29.14 -22.83
N LYS A 147 -16.07 -28.45 -22.66
CA LYS A 147 -17.40 -29.07 -22.43
C LYS A 147 -18.26 -29.18 -23.68
N THR A 148 -17.87 -28.55 -24.79
CA THR A 148 -18.43 -28.69 -26.15
C THR A 148 -17.60 -29.67 -26.95
#